data_AF-A0A371DTG0-F1
#
_entry.id   AF-A0A371DTG0-F1
#
_cell.length_a   1.000
_cell.length_b   1.000
_cell.length_c   1.000
_cell.angle_alpha   90.00
_cell.angle_beta   90.00
_cell.angle_gamma   90.00
#
_symmetry.space_group_name_H-M   'P 1'
#
loop_
_entity.id
_entity.type
_entity.pdbx_description
1 polymer ?
#
loop_
_entity_poly.entity_id
_entity_poly.type
_entity_poly.pdbx_seq_one_letter_code
_entity_poly.pdbx_strand_id
1 'polypeptide(L)'
;MFATTHINPSAGTALGLSSGVALNNQALQLEAAGDLEGAERLHLQAIEVKEASLGTDHVTTALSYNGLGELYLTMQRLDKAEEYLDKALRVREHSGPKSDLAVTRDNLAKLYEMKGDVQAAREMRRRGKADNNIACGNYNCPKLSNSTSSLSQCAGCKAVFYCSRPCQVADWKRHKNYCRKAA
;
A
#
# COMPACT_ATOMS: atom_id res chain seq x y z
N MET A 1 34.21 -11.94 -7.20
CA MET A 1 33.72 -11.51 -8.52
C MET A 1 32.26 -11.90 -8.61
N PHE A 2 31.34 -10.98 -8.36
CA PHE A 2 29.90 -11.21 -8.56
C PHE A 2 29.56 -10.75 -9.98
N ALA A 3 29.32 -11.70 -10.87
CA ALA A 3 28.77 -11.41 -12.18
C ALA A 3 27.27 -11.09 -12.00
N THR A 4 26.92 -9.80 -12.06
CA THR A 4 25.53 -9.38 -12.25
C THR A 4 25.14 -9.70 -13.68
N THR A 5 24.57 -10.90 -13.88
CA THR A 5 23.85 -11.22 -15.11
C THR A 5 22.61 -10.32 -15.17
N HIS A 6 22.71 -9.23 -15.93
CA HIS A 6 21.53 -8.53 -16.44
C HIS A 6 20.80 -9.49 -17.38
N ILE A 7 19.88 -10.28 -16.84
CA ILE A 7 18.93 -11.06 -17.64
C ILE A 7 18.02 -10.03 -18.30
N ASN A 8 18.26 -9.78 -19.58
CA ASN A 8 17.40 -8.96 -20.41
C ASN A 8 16.05 -9.70 -20.52
N PRO A 9 14.93 -9.14 -20.03
CA PRO A 9 13.65 -9.84 -20.07
C PRO A 9 13.30 -10.20 -21.51
N SER A 10 12.81 -11.42 -21.73
CA SER A 10 12.36 -11.84 -23.06
C SER A 10 11.31 -10.85 -23.59
N ALA A 11 11.18 -10.71 -24.92
CA ALA A 11 10.19 -9.81 -25.52
C ALA A 11 8.77 -10.06 -24.97
N GLY A 12 8.42 -11.32 -24.65
CA GLY A 12 7.16 -11.68 -24.00
C GLY A 12 7.02 -11.12 -22.58
N THR A 13 8.07 -11.19 -21.77
CA THR A 13 8.11 -10.61 -20.41
C THR A 13 8.01 -9.08 -20.46
N ALA A 14 8.67 -8.44 -21.43
CA ALA A 14 8.61 -6.98 -21.61
C ALA A 14 7.23 -6.49 -22.08
N LEU A 15 6.58 -7.21 -23.00
CA LEU A 15 5.22 -6.92 -23.46
C LEU A 15 4.16 -7.17 -22.38
N GLY A 16 4.29 -8.24 -21.60
CA GLY A 16 3.42 -8.49 -20.44
C GLY A 16 3.55 -7.40 -19.38
N LEU A 17 4.77 -6.96 -19.07
CA LEU A 17 5.00 -5.89 -18.11
C LEU A 17 4.38 -4.56 -18.55
N SER A 18 4.58 -4.14 -19.80
CA SER A 18 4.02 -2.88 -20.30
C SER A 18 2.49 -2.91 -20.33
N SER A 19 1.90 -4.05 -20.71
CA SER A 19 0.46 -4.29 -20.64
C SER A 19 -0.08 -4.19 -19.21
N GLY A 20 0.53 -4.87 -18.25
CA GLY A 20 0.11 -4.83 -16.85
C GLY A 20 0.26 -3.45 -16.19
N VAL A 21 1.23 -2.63 -16.62
CA VAL A 21 1.34 -1.23 -16.15
C VAL A 21 0.23 -0.37 -16.73
N ALA A 22 -0.06 -0.52 -18.03
CA ALA A 22 -1.14 0.22 -18.69
C ALA A 22 -2.50 -0.06 -18.05
N LEU A 23 -2.80 -1.34 -17.78
CA LEU A 23 -4.04 -1.76 -17.10
C LEU A 23 -4.19 -1.13 -15.71
N ASN A 24 -3.13 -1.12 -14.89
CA ASN A 24 -3.15 -0.45 -13.59
C ASN A 24 -3.42 1.05 -13.72
N ASN A 25 -2.79 1.73 -14.68
CA ASN A 25 -2.99 3.16 -14.87
C ASN A 25 -4.43 3.47 -15.29
N GLN A 26 -5.02 2.63 -16.13
CA GLN A 26 -6.42 2.75 -16.52
C GLN A 26 -7.37 2.44 -15.34
N ALA A 27 -7.03 1.47 -14.48
CA ALA A 27 -7.77 1.21 -13.25
C ALA A 27 -7.83 2.46 -12.37
N LEU A 28 -6.69 3.12 -12.12
CA LEU A 28 -6.62 4.36 -11.33
C LEU A 28 -7.45 5.50 -11.95
N GLN A 29 -7.57 5.56 -13.28
CA GLN A 29 -8.44 6.53 -13.94
C GLN A 29 -9.93 6.22 -13.69
N LEU A 30 -10.32 4.95 -13.73
CA LEU A 30 -11.69 4.52 -13.40
C LEU A 30 -12.01 4.80 -11.94
N GLU A 31 -11.08 4.56 -11.01
CA GLU A 31 -11.25 4.91 -9.60
C GLU A 31 -11.51 6.41 -9.42
N ALA A 32 -10.71 7.25 -10.07
CA ALA A 32 -10.87 8.71 -10.03
C ALA A 32 -12.21 9.15 -10.63
N ALA A 33 -12.76 8.40 -11.58
CA ALA A 33 -14.08 8.61 -12.16
C ALA A 33 -15.23 7.99 -11.35
N GLY A 34 -14.93 7.21 -10.30
CA GLY A 34 -15.90 6.55 -9.43
C GLY A 34 -16.37 5.16 -9.91
N ASP A 35 -15.83 4.63 -11.02
CA ASP A 35 -16.13 3.27 -11.50
C ASP A 35 -15.24 2.25 -10.79
N LEU A 36 -15.59 1.93 -9.55
CA LEU A 36 -14.81 1.02 -8.69
C LEU A 36 -14.84 -0.44 -9.18
N GLU A 37 -15.96 -0.89 -9.76
CA GLU A 37 -16.08 -2.24 -10.32
C GLU A 37 -15.26 -2.39 -11.61
N GLY A 38 -15.26 -1.35 -12.46
CA GLY A 38 -14.39 -1.30 -13.62
C GLY A 38 -12.91 -1.31 -13.23
N ALA A 39 -12.54 -0.54 -12.21
CA ALA A 39 -11.19 -0.54 -11.66
C ALA A 39 -10.77 -1.91 -11.10
N GLU A 40 -11.65 -2.60 -10.36
CA GLU A 40 -11.39 -3.95 -9.81
C GLU A 40 -11.04 -4.92 -10.93
N ARG A 41 -11.83 -4.94 -12.01
CA ARG A 41 -11.56 -5.80 -13.18
C ARG A 41 -10.20 -5.53 -13.79
N LEU A 42 -9.84 -4.27 -14.00
CA LEU A 42 -8.56 -3.90 -14.62
C LEU A 42 -7.36 -4.21 -13.70
N HIS A 43 -7.51 -4.01 -12.39
CA HIS A 43 -6.49 -4.42 -11.43
C HIS A 43 -6.28 -5.93 -11.40
N LEU A 44 -7.35 -6.72 -11.43
CA LEU A 44 -7.26 -8.19 -11.49
C LEU A 44 -6.55 -8.65 -12.78
N GLN A 45 -6.90 -8.08 -13.93
CA GLN A 45 -6.21 -8.37 -15.20
C GLN A 45 -4.73 -7.97 -15.15
N ALA A 46 -4.41 -6.81 -14.57
CA ALA A 46 -3.02 -6.37 -14.42
C ALA A 46 -2.21 -7.32 -13.54
N ILE A 47 -2.82 -7.85 -12.48
CA ILE A 47 -2.21 -8.84 -11.58
C ILE A 47 -1.95 -10.15 -12.34
N GLU A 48 -2.95 -10.68 -13.04
CA GLU A 48 -2.83 -11.93 -13.82
C GLU A 48 -1.67 -11.86 -14.81
N VAL A 49 -1.58 -10.78 -15.58
CA VAL A 49 -0.48 -10.58 -16.55
C VAL A 49 0.88 -10.51 -15.86
N LYS A 50 0.98 -9.84 -14.71
CA LYS A 50 2.24 -9.69 -13.96
C LYS A 50 2.65 -10.97 -13.25
N GLU A 51 1.72 -11.71 -12.67
CA GLU A 51 1.97 -13.03 -12.10
C GLU A 51 2.50 -13.99 -13.18
N ALA A 52 1.86 -14.02 -14.36
CA ALA A 52 2.30 -14.87 -15.46
C ALA A 52 3.68 -14.48 -16.02
N SER A 53 4.02 -13.18 -16.02
CA SER A 53 5.25 -12.67 -16.62
C SER A 53 6.45 -12.63 -15.66
N LEU A 54 6.19 -12.34 -14.37
CA LEU A 54 7.22 -12.01 -13.36
C LEU A 54 7.17 -12.94 -12.14
N GLY A 55 6.06 -13.64 -11.95
CA GLY A 55 5.77 -14.41 -10.73
C GLY A 55 5.08 -13.60 -9.63
N THR A 56 4.58 -14.32 -8.63
CA THR A 56 3.84 -13.77 -7.49
C THR A 56 4.73 -12.99 -6.52
N ASP A 57 6.02 -13.33 -6.45
CA ASP A 57 6.98 -12.73 -5.51
C ASP A 57 7.73 -11.53 -6.08
N HIS A 58 7.36 -11.06 -7.27
CA HIS A 58 8.00 -9.91 -7.90
C HIS A 58 7.46 -8.58 -7.34
N VAL A 59 8.34 -7.61 -7.11
CA VAL A 59 8.00 -6.29 -6.54
C VAL A 59 6.94 -5.53 -7.36
N THR A 60 6.96 -5.68 -8.70
CA THR A 60 5.95 -5.09 -9.60
C THR A 60 4.58 -5.77 -9.48
N THR A 61 4.54 -7.06 -9.17
CA THR A 61 3.30 -7.78 -8.87
C THR A 61 2.74 -7.28 -7.53
N ALA A 62 3.61 -7.13 -6.52
CA ALA A 62 3.26 -6.59 -5.20
C ALA A 62 2.70 -5.16 -5.24
N LEU A 63 3.19 -4.31 -6.15
CA LEU A 63 2.59 -2.99 -6.42
C LEU A 63 1.10 -3.10 -6.81
N SER A 64 0.76 -4.10 -7.61
CA SER A 64 -0.61 -4.31 -8.10
C SER A 64 -1.51 -4.91 -7.02
N TYR A 65 -0.98 -5.85 -6.23
CA TYR A 65 -1.69 -6.35 -5.05
C TYR A 65 -2.02 -5.21 -4.07
N ASN A 66 -1.07 -4.31 -3.78
CA ASN A 66 -1.34 -3.19 -2.88
C ASN A 66 -2.40 -2.24 -3.44
N GLY A 67 -2.35 -1.93 -4.75
CA GLY A 67 -3.36 -1.10 -5.42
C GLY A 67 -4.75 -1.71 -5.33
N LEU A 68 -4.89 -3.01 -5.61
CA LEU A 68 -6.18 -3.68 -5.49
C LEU A 68 -6.67 -3.76 -4.03
N GLY A 69 -5.77 -4.00 -3.08
CA GLY A 69 -6.09 -3.98 -1.65
C GLY A 69 -6.62 -2.62 -1.19
N GLU A 70 -6.03 -1.54 -1.70
CA GLU A 70 -6.48 -0.16 -1.47
C GLU A 70 -7.85 0.14 -2.08
N LEU A 71 -8.10 -0.30 -3.31
CA LEU A 71 -9.42 -0.22 -3.91
C LEU A 71 -10.46 -0.94 -3.04
N TYR A 72 -10.15 -2.13 -2.53
CA TYR A 72 -11.07 -2.84 -1.65
C TYR A 72 -11.32 -2.14 -0.30
N LEU A 73 -10.34 -1.42 0.25
CA LEU A 73 -10.59 -0.53 1.40
C LEU A 73 -11.60 0.56 1.05
N THR A 74 -11.47 1.18 -0.12
CA THR A 74 -12.42 2.18 -0.62
C THR A 74 -13.82 1.60 -0.78
N MET A 75 -13.93 0.36 -1.24
CA MET A 75 -15.20 -0.37 -1.39
C MET A 75 -15.74 -0.99 -0.08
N GLN A 76 -15.06 -0.83 1.06
CA GLN A 76 -15.39 -1.48 2.34
C GLN A 76 -15.39 -3.02 2.29
N ARG A 77 -14.67 -3.64 1.34
CA ARG A 77 -14.54 -5.09 1.18
C ARG A 77 -13.32 -5.60 1.97
N LEU A 78 -13.42 -5.56 3.30
CA LEU A 78 -12.26 -5.71 4.19
C LEU A 78 -11.55 -7.05 4.06
N ASP A 79 -12.25 -8.17 3.85
CA ASP A 79 -11.59 -9.48 3.76
C ASP A 79 -10.78 -9.63 2.47
N LYS A 80 -11.30 -9.11 1.35
CA LYS A 80 -10.55 -9.04 0.08
C LYS A 80 -9.35 -8.08 0.20
N ALA A 81 -9.54 -6.93 0.87
CA ALA A 81 -8.45 -5.99 1.11
C ALA A 81 -7.29 -6.64 1.89
N GLU A 82 -7.61 -7.40 2.94
CA GLU A 82 -6.63 -8.11 3.76
C GLU A 82 -5.83 -9.11 2.92
N GLU A 83 -6.52 -9.94 2.13
CA GLU A 83 -5.88 -10.94 1.26
C GLU A 83 -4.80 -10.33 0.36
N TYR A 84 -5.14 -9.25 -0.36
CA TYR A 84 -4.22 -8.63 -1.31
C TYR A 84 -3.15 -7.79 -0.64
N LEU A 85 -3.46 -7.11 0.46
CA LEU A 85 -2.45 -6.37 1.22
C LEU A 85 -1.44 -7.31 1.89
N ASP A 86 -1.86 -8.48 2.35
CA ASP A 86 -0.95 -9.50 2.90
C ASP A 86 -0.06 -10.12 1.80
N LYS A 87 -0.58 -10.34 0.60
CA LYS A 87 0.24 -10.72 -0.56
C LYS A 87 1.30 -9.66 -0.85
N ALA A 88 0.93 -8.37 -0.86
CA ALA A 88 1.88 -7.28 -1.05
C ALA A 88 2.93 -7.20 0.08
N LEU A 89 2.50 -7.36 1.34
CA LEU A 89 3.37 -7.31 2.52
C LEU A 89 4.43 -8.41 2.47
N ARG A 90 4.03 -9.65 2.18
CA ARG A 90 4.94 -10.82 2.10
C ARG A 90 6.13 -10.57 1.16
N VAL A 91 5.86 -10.01 -0.02
CA VAL A 91 6.90 -9.68 -1.00
C VAL A 91 7.75 -8.52 -0.51
N ARG A 92 7.11 -7.45 -0.03
CA ARG A 92 7.77 -6.20 0.35
C ARG A 92 8.59 -6.29 1.63
N GLU A 93 8.32 -7.28 2.49
CA GLU A 93 9.15 -7.57 3.66
C GLU A 93 10.53 -8.12 3.27
N HIS A 94 10.65 -8.73 2.10
CA HIS A 94 11.90 -9.35 1.64
C HIS A 94 12.56 -8.60 0.48
N SER A 95 11.85 -7.70 -0.21
CA SER A 95 12.33 -7.07 -1.45
C SER A 95 11.63 -5.75 -1.77
N GLY A 96 12.29 -4.92 -2.59
CA GLY A 96 11.71 -3.67 -3.11
C GLY A 96 11.97 -2.44 -2.22
N PRO A 97 11.40 -1.28 -2.61
CA PRO A 97 11.63 -0.03 -1.91
C PRO A 97 11.05 -0.03 -0.49
N LYS A 98 11.83 0.44 0.50
CA LYS A 98 11.34 0.59 1.88
C LYS A 98 10.08 1.47 1.95
N SER A 99 9.99 2.50 1.11
CA SER A 99 8.82 3.37 0.97
C SER A 99 7.53 2.58 0.73
N ASP A 100 7.59 1.58 -0.14
CA ASP A 100 6.44 0.79 -0.56
C ASP A 100 5.99 -0.15 0.56
N LEU A 101 6.94 -0.73 1.29
CA LEU A 101 6.67 -1.50 2.50
C LEU A 101 5.98 -0.64 3.56
N ALA A 102 6.42 0.60 3.76
CA ALA A 102 5.78 1.52 4.71
C ALA A 102 4.34 1.85 4.33
N VAL A 103 4.06 2.05 3.05
CA VAL A 103 2.70 2.27 2.53
C VAL A 103 1.83 1.04 2.74
N THR A 104 2.34 -0.16 2.44
CA THR A 104 1.60 -1.42 2.64
C THR A 104 1.20 -1.62 4.10
N ARG A 105 2.15 -1.39 5.02
CA ARG A 105 1.90 -1.44 6.47
C ARG A 105 0.86 -0.42 6.91
N ASP A 106 0.87 0.79 6.35
CA ASP A 106 -0.14 1.80 6.66
C ASP A 106 -1.53 1.41 6.12
N ASN A 107 -1.62 0.82 4.93
CA ASN A 107 -2.87 0.32 4.37
C ASN A 107 -3.45 -0.86 5.18
N LEU A 108 -2.62 -1.81 5.61
CA LEU A 108 -3.04 -2.86 6.57
C LEU A 108 -3.46 -2.27 7.91
N ALA A 109 -2.78 -1.23 8.39
CA ALA A 109 -3.19 -0.58 9.62
C ALA A 109 -4.54 0.13 9.49
N LYS A 110 -4.84 0.76 8.34
CA LYS A 110 -6.17 1.32 8.06
C LYS A 110 -7.24 0.22 8.00
N LEU A 111 -6.91 -0.93 7.41
CA LEU A 111 -7.79 -2.12 7.43
C LEU A 111 -8.16 -2.53 8.85
N TYR A 112 -7.17 -2.68 9.74
CA TYR A 112 -7.40 -3.03 11.14
C TYR A 112 -8.20 -1.95 11.88
N GLU A 113 -7.95 -0.66 11.61
CA GLU A 113 -8.79 0.43 12.14
C GLU A 113 -10.27 0.25 11.73
N MET A 114 -10.54 -0.08 10.46
CA MET A 114 -11.89 -0.31 9.93
C MET A 114 -12.54 -1.58 10.51
N LYS A 115 -11.75 -2.61 10.82
CA LYS A 115 -12.20 -3.81 11.57
C LYS A 115 -12.40 -3.55 13.07
N GLY A 116 -12.01 -2.37 13.58
CA GLY A 116 -12.11 -2.01 14.99
C GLY A 116 -10.93 -2.46 15.86
N ASP A 117 -9.92 -3.10 15.28
CA ASP A 117 -8.71 -3.54 15.98
C ASP A 117 -7.61 -2.45 15.91
N VAL A 118 -7.77 -1.45 16.76
CA VAL A 118 -6.82 -0.33 16.88
C VAL A 118 -5.44 -0.80 17.38
N GLN A 119 -5.36 -1.92 18.09
CA GLN A 119 -4.08 -2.43 18.58
C GLN A 119 -3.28 -3.09 17.46
N ALA A 120 -3.91 -3.95 16.66
CA ALA A 120 -3.28 -4.51 15.46
C ALA A 120 -2.84 -3.41 14.48
N ALA A 121 -3.66 -2.37 14.30
CA ALA A 121 -3.29 -1.21 13.48
C ALA A 121 -2.03 -0.50 13.96
N ARG A 122 -1.91 -0.28 15.28
CA ARG A 122 -0.72 0.33 15.88
C ARG A 122 0.52 -0.51 15.69
N GLU A 123 0.39 -1.81 15.95
CA GLU A 123 1.51 -2.73 15.84
C GLU A 123 2.01 -2.79 14.40
N MET A 124 1.10 -2.91 13.44
CA MET A 124 1.45 -2.95 12.02
C MET A 124 2.26 -1.72 11.57
N ARG A 125 1.87 -0.50 11.96
CA ARG A 125 2.66 0.71 11.67
C ARG A 125 4.00 0.72 12.40
N ARG A 126 4.03 0.28 13.66
CA ARG A 126 5.24 0.30 14.50
C ARG A 126 6.32 -0.66 14.04
N ARG A 127 6.00 -1.70 13.28
CA ARG A 127 7.00 -2.57 12.61
C ARG A 127 8.02 -1.78 11.78
N GLY A 128 7.63 -0.61 11.26
CA GLY A 128 8.53 0.27 10.51
C GLY A 128 9.47 1.13 11.36
N LYS A 129 9.27 1.21 12.69
CA LYS A 129 9.96 2.18 13.55
C LYS A 129 11.46 1.92 13.66
N ALA A 130 11.85 0.65 13.82
CA ALA A 130 13.26 0.26 13.97
C ALA A 130 14.11 0.65 12.75
N ASP A 131 13.50 0.64 11.56
CA ASP A 131 14.17 0.90 10.29
C ASP A 131 13.95 2.33 9.77
N ASN A 132 13.40 3.22 10.60
CA ASN A 132 13.00 4.57 10.22
C ASN A 132 12.06 4.60 8.99
N ASN A 133 11.14 3.63 8.90
CA ASN A 133 10.34 3.36 7.71
C ASN A 133 8.83 3.32 8.02
N ILE A 134 8.23 4.48 8.29
CA ILE A 134 6.79 4.63 8.56
C ILE A 134 6.24 5.70 7.64
N ALA A 135 5.11 5.41 6.99
CA ALA A 135 4.44 6.35 6.10
C ALA A 135 3.64 7.41 6.85
N CYS A 136 3.50 8.58 6.23
CA CYS A 136 2.50 9.57 6.62
C CYS A 136 1.09 8.97 6.44
N GLY A 137 0.25 9.04 7.47
CA GLY A 137 -1.10 8.48 7.44
C GLY A 137 -2.10 9.23 6.55
N ASN A 138 -1.71 10.40 6.02
CA ASN A 138 -2.48 11.04 4.96
C ASN A 138 -2.23 10.29 3.65
N TYR A 139 -3.28 9.64 3.14
CA TYR A 139 -3.22 8.91 1.87
C TYR A 139 -2.70 9.79 0.72
N ASN A 140 -3.18 11.03 0.62
CA ASN A 140 -2.76 11.98 -0.41
C ASN A 140 -1.61 12.87 0.08
N CYS A 141 -0.63 12.31 0.80
CA CYS A 141 0.52 13.06 1.29
C CYS A 141 1.36 13.58 0.11
N PRO A 142 1.45 14.90 -0.13
CA PRO A 142 2.18 15.43 -1.30
C PRO A 142 3.68 15.15 -1.25
N LYS A 143 4.22 14.89 -0.04
CA LYS A 143 5.63 14.63 0.20
C LYS A 143 5.98 13.14 0.13
N LEU A 144 4.98 12.25 0.11
CA LEU A 144 5.17 10.79 0.20
C LEU A 144 6.13 10.38 1.32
N SER A 145 6.10 11.12 2.44
CA SER A 145 7.06 10.98 3.54
C SER A 145 6.92 9.62 4.22
N ASN A 146 8.04 8.91 4.34
CA ASN A 146 8.13 7.56 4.90
C ASN A 146 9.23 7.40 5.97
N SER A 147 9.73 8.52 6.51
CA SER A 147 10.83 8.55 7.47
C SER A 147 10.34 8.96 8.85
N THR A 148 10.41 8.07 9.84
CA THR A 148 9.93 8.36 11.23
C THR A 148 10.54 9.62 11.84
N SER A 149 11.81 9.92 11.54
CA SER A 149 12.49 11.14 12.01
C SER A 149 11.85 12.45 11.53
N SER A 150 11.05 12.39 10.46
CA SER A 150 10.36 13.53 9.86
C SER A 150 8.86 13.57 10.16
N LEU A 151 8.37 12.65 11.01
CA LEU A 151 6.95 12.51 11.30
C LEU A 151 6.63 12.81 12.76
N SER A 152 5.51 13.48 12.96
CA SER A 152 4.88 13.69 14.26
C SER A 152 3.79 12.66 14.51
N GLN A 153 3.70 12.14 15.73
CA GLN A 153 2.64 11.21 16.11
C GLN A 153 1.33 11.95 16.42
N CYS A 154 0.20 11.31 16.17
CA CYS A 154 -1.09 11.77 16.66
C CYS A 154 -1.05 11.89 18.20
N ALA A 155 -1.34 13.08 18.74
CA ALA A 155 -1.25 13.35 20.17
C ALA A 155 -2.22 12.52 21.03
N GLY A 156 -3.34 12.06 20.45
CA GLY A 156 -4.32 11.22 21.15
C GLY A 156 -3.90 9.76 21.23
N CYS A 157 -3.81 9.10 20.08
CA CYS A 157 -3.64 7.64 20.01
C CYS A 157 -2.18 7.17 19.88
N LYS A 158 -1.26 8.07 19.50
CA LYS A 158 0.15 7.77 19.15
C LYS A 158 0.31 6.63 18.11
N ALA A 159 -0.73 6.38 17.32
CA ALA A 159 -0.83 5.29 16.36
C ALA A 159 -0.50 5.72 14.94
N VAL A 160 -0.97 6.90 14.53
CA VAL A 160 -0.79 7.46 13.19
C VAL A 160 0.29 8.53 13.22
N PHE A 161 1.01 8.67 12.12
CA PHE A 161 2.16 9.55 11.96
C PHE A 161 1.91 10.53 10.81
N TYR A 162 2.32 11.79 10.96
CA TYR A 162 2.06 12.85 9.99
C TYR A 162 3.30 13.72 9.76
N CYS A 163 3.61 13.99 8.50
CA CYS A 163 4.74 14.85 8.13
C CYS A 163 4.44 16.34 8.26
N SER A 164 3.18 16.71 8.46
CA SER A 164 2.73 18.09 8.60
C SER A 164 1.33 18.17 9.21
N ARG A 165 0.99 19.34 9.76
CA ARG A 165 -0.36 19.63 10.27
C ARG A 165 -1.44 19.50 9.18
N PRO A 166 -1.24 19.98 7.93
CA PRO A 166 -2.19 19.74 6.84
C PRO A 166 -2.48 18.25 6.59
N CYS A 167 -1.45 17.39 6.62
CA CYS A 167 -1.67 15.94 6.45
C CYS A 167 -2.53 15.37 7.58
N GLN A 168 -2.27 15.79 8.82
CA GLN A 168 -3.12 15.40 9.95
C GLN A 168 -4.56 15.87 9.78
N VAL A 169 -4.80 17.11 9.35
CA VAL A 169 -6.15 17.65 9.12
C VAL A 169 -6.87 16.85 8.03
N ALA A 170 -6.18 16.53 6.94
CA ALA A 170 -6.75 15.77 5.83
C ALA A 170 -7.21 14.37 6.27
N ASP A 171 -6.37 13.63 6.99
CA ASP A 171 -6.70 12.30 7.50
C ASP A 171 -7.70 12.34 8.66
N TRP A 172 -7.78 13.44 9.42
CA TRP A 172 -8.63 13.54 10.62
C TRP A 172 -10.11 13.22 10.35
N LYS A 173 -10.62 13.51 9.16
CA LYS A 173 -11.99 13.17 8.75
C LYS A 173 -12.30 11.68 8.96
N ARG A 174 -11.33 10.81 8.67
CA ARG A 174 -11.37 9.35 8.82
C ARG A 174 -10.84 8.94 10.19
N HIS A 175 -9.63 9.38 10.55
CA HIS A 175 -8.91 8.91 11.73
C HIS A 175 -9.62 9.21 13.05
N LYS A 176 -10.38 10.30 13.16
CA LYS A 176 -11.12 10.66 14.40
C LYS A 176 -12.04 9.55 14.91
N ASN A 177 -12.57 8.72 14.01
CA ASN A 177 -13.46 7.61 14.36
C ASN A 177 -12.71 6.45 15.05
N TYR A 178 -11.39 6.39 14.86
CA TYR A 178 -10.52 5.31 15.34
C TYR A 178 -9.47 5.80 16.36
N CYS A 179 -9.39 7.11 16.61
CA CYS A 179 -8.43 7.72 17.53
C CYS A 179 -8.83 7.44 19.00
N ARG A 180 -8.43 6.28 19.51
CA ARG A 180 -8.57 5.91 20.92
C ARG A 180 -7.20 6.02 21.60
N LYS A 181 -7.14 6.36 22.90
CA LYS A 181 -5.88 6.29 23.66
C LYS A 181 -5.38 4.84 23.70
N ALA A 182 -4.08 4.64 23.80
CA ALA A 182 -3.59 3.31 24.17
C ALA A 182 -3.99 3.09 25.64
N ALA A 183 -4.65 1.95 25.90
CA ALA A 183 -4.78 1.45 27.26
C ALA A 183 -3.39 1.15 27.83
#